data_AF-A0A944F6A7-F1
#
_entry.id   AF-A0A944F6A7-F1
#
_cell.length_a   1.000
_cell.length_b   1.000
_cell.length_c   1.000
_cell.angle_alpha   90.00
_cell.angle_beta   90.00
_cell.angle_gamma   90.00
#
_symmetry.space_group_name_H-M   'P 1'
#
loop_
_entity.id
_entity.type
_entity.pdbx_description
1 polymer ?
#
loop_
_entity_poly.entity_id
_entity_poly.type
_entity_poly.pdbx_seq_one_letter_code
_entity_poly.pdbx_strand_id
1 'polypeptide(L)'
;MRPVGPTVPLGPDAARQLAEHLQPAAPDHPWTGARFSSSWGSREPLDVTLVTPELVAEVDADTAIDRGAWRNPKRFARLRPDVTVADVPPFGEGVTPAAG
;
A
#
# COMPACT_ATOMS: atom_id res chain seq x y z
N MET A 1 -7.43 -3.40 -9.45
CA MET A 1 -6.68 -2.59 -8.46
C MET A 1 -5.23 -2.49 -8.92
N ARG A 2 -4.54 -1.36 -8.70
CA ARG A 2 -3.13 -1.16 -9.12
C ARG A 2 -2.26 -0.78 -7.90
N PRO A 3 -1.09 -1.40 -7.68
CA PRO A 3 -0.15 -0.96 -6.66
C PRO A 3 0.49 0.39 -7.02
N VAL A 4 0.59 1.29 -6.05
CA VAL A 4 1.12 2.67 -6.22
C VAL A 4 2.41 2.91 -5.43
N GLY A 5 3.05 1.85 -4.95
CA GLY A 5 4.35 1.88 -4.28
C GLY A 5 4.33 1.21 -2.89
N PRO A 6 5.49 0.71 -2.41
CA PRO A 6 5.61 0.04 -1.12
C PRO A 6 5.76 1.05 0.03
N THR A 7 5.61 0.58 1.27
CA THR A 7 6.13 1.33 2.43
C THR A 7 7.61 1.00 2.63
N VAL A 8 8.30 1.75 3.49
CA VAL A 8 9.51 1.24 4.15
C VAL A 8 9.15 0.02 5.02
N PRO A 9 10.12 -0.82 5.41
CA PRO A 9 9.88 -1.88 6.39
C PRO A 9 9.24 -1.33 7.65
N LEU A 10 8.21 -2.02 8.14
CA LEU A 10 7.50 -1.63 9.35
C LEU A 10 8.36 -1.93 10.57
N GLY A 11 8.25 -1.08 11.60
CA GLY A 11 8.79 -1.41 12.92
C GLY A 11 8.03 -2.60 13.54
N PRO A 12 8.64 -3.34 14.49
CA PRO A 12 8.05 -4.57 15.03
C PRO A 12 6.65 -4.40 15.61
N ASP A 13 6.40 -3.33 16.35
CA ASP A 13 5.09 -3.07 16.95
C ASP A 13 4.00 -2.78 15.91
N ALA A 14 4.32 -1.96 14.91
CA ALA A 14 3.40 -1.68 13.80
C ALA A 14 3.11 -2.93 12.97
N ALA A 15 4.12 -3.76 12.72
CA ALA A 15 3.96 -5.02 12.03
C ALA A 15 3.04 -5.99 12.80
N ARG A 16 3.21 -6.10 14.12
CA ARG A 16 2.34 -6.93 14.96
C ARG A 16 0.90 -6.42 14.97
N GLN A 17 0.70 -5.12 15.18
CA GLN A 17 -0.63 -4.51 15.14
C GLN A 17 -1.31 -4.77 13.80
N LEU A 18 -0.59 -4.58 12.68
CA LEU A 18 -1.14 -4.88 11.36
C LEU A 18 -1.51 -6.37 11.23
N ALA A 19 -0.61 -7.27 11.63
CA ALA A 19 -0.82 -8.71 11.53
C ALA A 19 -2.06 -9.20 12.30
N GLU A 20 -2.40 -8.59 13.43
CA GLU A 20 -3.60 -8.90 14.22
C GLU A 20 -4.91 -8.66 13.44
N HIS A 21 -4.88 -7.81 12.41
CA HIS A 21 -6.05 -7.48 11.58
C HIS A 21 -6.04 -8.13 10.19
N LEU A 22 -4.91 -8.68 9.74
CA LEU A 22 -4.79 -9.25 8.40
C LEU A 22 -5.60 -10.54 8.28
N GLN A 23 -6.34 -10.67 7.17
CA GLN A 23 -7.02 -11.90 6.79
C GLN A 23 -6.41 -12.46 5.50
N PRO A 24 -6.26 -13.79 5.38
CA PRO A 24 -5.79 -14.40 4.13
C PRO A 24 -6.65 -14.00 2.93
N ALA A 25 -6.02 -13.77 1.78
CA ALA A 25 -6.75 -13.46 0.56
C ALA A 25 -7.66 -14.60 0.10
N ALA A 26 -8.84 -14.23 -0.43
CA ALA A 26 -9.71 -15.14 -1.15
C ALA A 26 -9.12 -15.54 -2.53
N PRO A 27 -9.53 -16.66 -3.14
CA PRO A 27 -8.97 -17.12 -4.42
C PRO A 27 -9.11 -16.12 -5.59
N ASP A 28 -10.13 -15.27 -5.55
CA ASP A 28 -10.45 -14.24 -6.53
C ASP A 28 -9.74 -12.90 -6.29
N HIS A 29 -8.72 -12.89 -5.44
CA HIS A 29 -7.96 -11.68 -5.12
C HIS A 29 -7.45 -10.97 -6.40
N PRO A 30 -7.62 -9.64 -6.50
CA PRO A 30 -7.33 -8.88 -7.74
C PRO A 30 -5.86 -8.90 -8.18
N TRP A 31 -4.96 -9.35 -7.31
CA TRP A 31 -3.53 -9.48 -7.58
C TRP A 31 -3.04 -10.94 -7.64
N THR A 32 -3.94 -11.92 -7.69
CA THR A 32 -3.54 -13.32 -7.93
C THR A 32 -2.76 -13.42 -9.26
N GLY A 33 -1.53 -13.93 -9.20
CA GLY A 33 -0.62 -14.03 -10.35
C GLY A 33 0.16 -12.74 -10.69
N ALA A 34 -0.03 -11.65 -9.94
CA ALA A 34 0.76 -10.43 -10.11
C ALA A 34 2.21 -10.65 -9.66
N ARG A 35 3.15 -9.96 -10.32
CA ARG A 35 4.58 -9.95 -9.94
C ARG A 35 4.93 -8.59 -9.35
N PHE A 36 5.58 -8.62 -8.20
CA PHE A 36 6.10 -7.44 -7.51
C PHE A 36 7.62 -7.47 -7.57
N SER A 37 8.28 -6.31 -7.56
CA SER A 37 9.74 -6.19 -7.46
C SER A 37 10.14 -5.53 -6.15
N SER A 38 11.26 -5.98 -5.57
CA SER A 38 11.77 -5.50 -4.28
C SER A 38 12.29 -4.06 -4.31
N SER A 39 12.66 -3.57 -5.49
CA SER A 39 13.18 -2.21 -5.67
C SER A 39 13.05 -1.73 -7.12
N TRP A 40 13.23 -0.42 -7.31
CA TRP A 40 13.23 0.22 -8.62
C TRP A 40 14.38 -0.33 -9.49
N GLY A 41 14.04 -0.82 -10.68
CA GLY A 41 15.01 -1.41 -11.62
C GLY A 41 15.41 -2.86 -11.32
N SER A 42 14.99 -3.42 -10.18
CA SER A 42 15.17 -4.85 -9.90
C SER A 42 14.19 -5.69 -10.72
N ARG A 43 14.68 -6.80 -11.27
CA ARG A 43 13.87 -7.85 -11.90
C ARG A 43 13.59 -9.02 -10.97
N GLU A 44 14.15 -8.99 -9.76
CA GLU A 44 13.95 -10.03 -8.76
C GLU A 44 12.49 -9.99 -8.27
N PRO A 45 11.73 -11.10 -8.44
CA PRO A 45 10.39 -11.18 -7.91
C PRO A 45 10.42 -11.09 -6.40
N LEU A 46 9.63 -10.17 -5.85
CA LEU A 46 9.34 -10.14 -4.43
C LEU A 46 8.30 -11.22 -4.12
N ASP A 47 8.63 -12.10 -3.18
CA ASP A 47 7.65 -13.03 -2.62
C ASP A 47 6.66 -12.25 -1.75
N VAL A 48 5.37 -12.39 -2.04
CA VAL A 48 4.31 -11.61 -1.39
C VAL A 48 3.21 -12.54 -0.87
N THR A 49 2.75 -12.25 0.34
CA THR A 49 1.51 -12.83 0.87
C THR A 49 0.37 -11.88 0.56
N LEU A 50 -0.59 -12.34 -0.27
CA LEU A 50 -1.80 -11.57 -0.54
C LEU A 50 -2.77 -11.70 0.63
N VAL A 51 -3.45 -10.61 0.95
CA VAL A 51 -4.39 -10.48 2.08
C VAL A 51 -5.67 -9.81 1.59
N THR A 52 -6.78 -9.98 2.30
CA THR A 52 -8.03 -9.31 1.94
C THR A 52 -7.83 -7.78 1.92
N PRO A 53 -8.11 -7.09 0.80
CA PRO A 53 -7.81 -5.68 0.62
C PRO A 53 -8.88 -4.77 1.24
N GLU A 54 -9.27 -5.01 2.49
CA GLU A 54 -10.33 -4.29 3.21
C GLU A 54 -9.81 -3.33 4.29
N LEU A 55 -8.54 -3.45 4.68
CA LEU A 55 -7.95 -2.58 5.70
C LEU A 55 -7.47 -1.27 5.10
N VAL A 56 -7.79 -0.17 5.79
CA VAL A 56 -7.29 1.17 5.47
C VAL A 56 -6.20 1.56 6.46
N ALA A 57 -5.12 2.13 5.94
CA ALA A 57 -4.03 2.69 6.73
C ALA A 57 -3.69 4.10 6.24
N GLU A 58 -3.31 4.94 7.19
CA GLU A 58 -2.73 6.25 6.94
C GLU A 58 -1.22 6.07 6.69
N VAL A 59 -0.71 6.77 5.68
CA VAL A 59 0.70 6.73 5.30
C VAL A 59 1.23 8.12 5.02
N ASP A 60 2.47 8.35 5.41
CA ASP A 60 3.20 9.57 5.03
C ASP A 60 3.95 9.31 3.73
N ALA A 61 3.65 10.12 2.72
CA ALA A 61 4.28 10.10 1.41
C ALA A 61 4.81 11.49 1.07
N ASP A 62 5.93 11.53 0.34
CA ASP A 62 6.34 12.78 -0.31
C ASP A 62 5.55 13.02 -1.61
N THR A 63 5.84 14.13 -2.28
CA THR A 63 5.16 14.54 -3.52
C THR A 63 5.75 13.91 -4.78
N ALA A 64 6.77 13.05 -4.68
CA ALA A 64 7.46 12.48 -5.83
C ALA A 64 6.62 11.35 -6.46
N ILE A 65 5.75 11.71 -7.41
CA ILE A 65 4.94 10.79 -8.20
C ILE A 65 5.56 10.63 -9.60
N ASP A 66 5.75 9.38 -10.04
CA ASP A 66 6.11 9.05 -11.42
C ASP A 66 5.11 8.04 -11.98
N ARG A 67 4.64 8.28 -13.21
CA ARG A 67 3.65 7.43 -13.91
C ARG A 67 2.47 7.01 -13.03
N GLY A 68 1.96 7.93 -12.21
CA GLY A 68 0.82 7.68 -11.32
C GLY A 68 1.11 6.70 -10.18
N ALA A 69 2.35 6.61 -9.70
CA ALA A 69 2.71 5.89 -8.47
C ALA A 69 3.73 6.74 -7.69
N TRP A 70 3.79 6.59 -6.37
CA TRP A 70 4.86 7.21 -5.59
C TRP A 70 6.20 6.56 -5.93
N ARG A 71 7.19 7.39 -6.24
CA ARG A 71 8.54 6.95 -6.55
C ARG A 71 9.27 6.46 -5.30
N ASN A 72 9.02 7.12 -4.17
CA ASN A 72 9.71 6.86 -2.92
C ASN A 72 8.82 6.02 -1.97
N PRO A 73 9.39 5.09 -1.20
CA PRO A 73 8.62 4.32 -0.23
C PRO A 73 7.98 5.20 0.83
N LYS A 74 6.73 4.90 1.16
CA LYS A 74 5.93 5.63 2.15
C LYS A 74 6.24 5.15 3.58
N ARG A 75 5.96 5.96 4.59
CA ARG A 75 6.00 5.52 5.99
C ARG A 75 4.60 5.16 6.44
N PHE A 76 4.45 4.03 7.13
CA PHE A 76 3.20 3.68 7.79
C PHE A 76 3.00 4.61 8.99
N ALA A 77 1.86 5.27 9.06
CA ALA A 77 1.51 6.13 10.18
C ALA A 77 0.65 5.36 11.20
N ARG A 78 -0.52 4.85 10.77
CA ARG A 78 -1.44 4.08 11.61
C ARG A 78 -2.50 3.35 10.81
N LEU A 79 -3.10 2.32 11.42
CA LEU A 79 -4.35 1.73 10.93
C LEU A 79 -5.53 2.67 11.18
N ARG A 80 -6.53 2.60 10.29
CA ARG A 80 -7.78 3.36 10.36
C ARG A 80 -8.99 2.42 10.38
N PRO A 81 -9.25 1.72 11.52
CA PRO A 81 -10.40 0.82 11.63
C PRO A 81 -11.74 1.57 11.57
N ASP A 82 -11.71 2.90 11.71
CA ASP A 82 -12.83 3.81 11.58
C ASP A 82 -13.15 4.20 10.12
N VAL A 83 -12.34 3.77 9.15
CA VAL A 83 -12.48 4.13 7.72
C VAL A 83 -12.59 2.86 6.88
N THR A 84 -13.54 2.84 5.95
CA THR A 84 -13.71 1.74 5.00
C THR A 84 -13.05 2.06 3.66
N VAL A 85 -12.77 1.03 2.84
CA VAL A 85 -12.20 1.22 1.50
C VAL A 85 -13.07 2.09 0.60
N ALA A 86 -14.40 2.06 0.78
CA ALA A 86 -15.33 2.88 0.01
C ALA A 86 -15.24 4.38 0.35
N ASP A 87 -14.73 4.72 1.54
CA ASP A 87 -14.54 6.10 1.98
C ASP A 87 -13.24 6.73 1.44
N VAL A 88 -12.34 5.90 0.88
CA VAL A 88 -11.05 6.34 0.36
C VAL A 88 -11.17 6.61 -1.15
N PRO A 89 -10.91 7.84 -1.62
CA PRO A 89 -10.95 8.13 -3.05
C PRO A 89 -9.87 7.33 -3.79
N PRO A 90 -10.13 6.94 -5.06
CA PRO A 90 -9.13 6.33 -5.91
C PRO A 90 -7.83 7.17 -5.94
N PHE A 91 -6.68 6.50 -5.97
CA PHE A 91 -5.40 7.20 -6.04
C PHE A 91 -5.32 8.11 -7.27
N GLY A 92 -5.03 9.39 -7.05
CA GLY A 92 -4.99 10.43 -8.08
C GLY A 92 -6.30 11.23 -8.19
N GLU A 93 -7.38 10.80 -7.56
CA GLU A 93 -8.60 11.59 -7.40
C GLU A 93 -8.55 12.36 -6.07
N GLY A 94 -8.88 13.66 -6.10
CA GLY A 94 -8.91 14.52 -4.90
C GLY A 94 -7.54 14.99 -4.39
N VAL A 95 -6.42 14.52 -4.93
CA VAL A 95 -5.08 15.05 -4.62
C VAL A 95 -4.85 16.34 -5.39
N THR A 96 -5.11 17.48 -4.76
CA THR A 96 -4.45 18.72 -5.17
C THR A 96 -3.06 18.67 -4.53
N PRO A 97 -1.95 18.66 -5.30
CA PRO A 97 -0.63 18.78 -4.70
C PRO A 97 -0.63 20.07 -3.88
N ALA A 98 -0.24 19.99 -2.60
CA ALA A 98 0.06 21.21 -1.86
C ALA A 98 1.13 21.95 -2.68
N ALA A 99 0.82 23.17 -3.12
CA ALA A 99 1.77 24.01 -3.82
C ALA A 99 2.96 24.22 -2.89
N GLY A 100 4.08 23.57 -3.22
CA GLY A 100 5.39 23.84 -2.65
C GLY A 100 6.07 24.96 -3.41
#